data_AF-A0A2E5LGY0-F1
#
_entry.id   AF-A0A2E5LGY0-F1
#
_cell.length_a   1.000
_cell.length_b   1.000
_cell.length_c   1.000
_cell.angle_alpha   90.00
_cell.angle_beta   90.00
_cell.angle_gamma   90.00
#
_symmetry.space_group_name_H-M   'P 1'
#
loop_
_entity.id
_entity.type
_entity.pdbx_description
1 polymer ?
#
loop_
_entity_poly.entity_id
_entity_poly.type
_entity_poly.pdbx_seq_one_letter_code
_entity_poly.pdbx_strand_id
1 'polypeptide(L)'
;MYNIVDTSQVISNETKPTDALRKYKNSSMFRAVQSVKDGKSHAIVSSGNTGALMVISTVLMKTIKGISRPAIASMFPTMKSKTVMLDLGANIECDLKNILDFAILGKTFSKTLLNINKPKIGLLNVGSEVLKGNQIVQLAAKKLQMEKNINFYGFIEGNDIPKGLVDVVVTDGFTGNIALKTAEGTADLYTSYLKSSFKDNLYSKFAFIISLPVLKSLWNRVNPGKYNGAMFLGLNGIVVKSHGRSDAYGFANAISVAYDLSINNFNEKIISDIKKLFK
;
A
#
# COMPACT_ATOMS: atom_id res chain seq x y z
N MET A 1 -14.92 4.27 25.25
CA MET A 1 -15.85 5.39 24.95
C MET A 1 -15.60 5.81 23.51
N TYR A 2 -16.63 5.99 22.69
CA TYR A 2 -16.49 6.45 21.30
C TYR A 2 -17.05 7.87 21.18
N ASN A 3 -16.47 8.69 20.30
CA ASN A 3 -16.97 10.01 19.97
C ASN A 3 -17.54 9.99 18.55
N ILE A 4 -18.78 10.45 18.38
CA ILE A 4 -19.47 10.50 17.09
C ILE A 4 -19.56 11.96 16.66
N VAL A 5 -19.04 12.26 15.47
CA VAL A 5 -19.04 13.62 14.92
C VAL A 5 -19.97 13.64 13.71
N ASP A 6 -21.13 14.29 13.87
CA ASP A 6 -22.17 14.35 12.83
C ASP A 6 -21.75 15.18 11.61
N THR A 7 -22.20 14.75 10.43
CA THR A 7 -22.15 15.54 9.19
C THR A 7 -23.15 15.03 8.15
N SER A 8 -23.76 15.96 7.43
CA SER A 8 -24.70 15.67 6.34
C SER A 8 -24.04 15.53 4.95
N GLN A 9 -22.73 15.82 4.83
CA GLN A 9 -22.03 15.74 3.55
C GLN A 9 -21.25 14.42 3.40
N VAL A 10 -21.40 13.77 2.26
CA VAL A 10 -20.69 12.54 1.88
C VAL A 10 -20.12 12.70 0.48
N ILE A 11 -18.86 12.28 0.30
CA ILE A 11 -18.22 12.22 -1.02
C ILE A 11 -18.55 10.88 -1.66
N SER A 12 -19.17 10.89 -2.84
CA SER A 12 -19.48 9.68 -3.60
C SER A 12 -18.25 9.14 -4.35
N ASN A 13 -18.33 7.91 -4.86
CA ASN A 13 -17.22 7.32 -5.63
C ASN A 13 -17.03 7.98 -7.01
N GLU A 14 -18.07 8.60 -7.55
CA GLU A 14 -18.10 9.30 -8.84
C GLU A 14 -17.60 10.74 -8.71
N THR A 15 -17.43 11.23 -7.48
CA THR A 15 -16.97 12.59 -7.22
C THR A 15 -15.52 12.73 -7.69
N LYS A 16 -15.27 13.72 -8.57
CA LYS A 16 -13.91 14.05 -9.02
C LYS A 16 -13.06 14.51 -7.82
N PRO A 17 -11.79 14.08 -7.71
CA PRO A 17 -10.94 14.47 -6.57
C PRO A 17 -10.81 16.00 -6.36
N THR A 18 -10.83 16.78 -7.44
CA THR A 18 -10.80 18.25 -7.38
C THR A 18 -12.09 18.86 -6.82
N ASP A 19 -13.24 18.26 -7.11
CA ASP A 19 -14.53 18.68 -6.55
C ASP A 19 -14.64 18.33 -5.06
N ALA A 20 -14.13 17.16 -4.66
CA ALA A 20 -14.08 16.73 -3.27
C ALA A 20 -13.43 17.79 -2.37
N LEU A 21 -12.29 18.34 -2.78
CA LEU A 21 -11.60 19.38 -2.01
C LEU A 21 -12.35 20.73 -1.97
N ARG A 22 -12.99 21.12 -3.08
CA ARG A 22 -13.62 22.44 -3.22
C ARG A 22 -15.00 22.51 -2.60
N LYS A 23 -15.83 21.48 -2.82
CA LYS A 23 -17.27 21.48 -2.52
C LYS A 23 -17.62 20.72 -1.23
N TYR A 24 -16.80 19.76 -0.82
CA TYR A 24 -17.12 18.82 0.26
C TYR A 24 -16.28 19.04 1.54
N LYS A 25 -16.04 20.31 1.91
CA LYS A 25 -15.24 20.68 3.08
C LYS A 25 -15.85 20.24 4.42
N ASN A 26 -17.15 19.98 4.47
CA ASN A 26 -17.80 19.45 5.66
C ASN A 26 -18.03 17.93 5.60
N SER A 27 -17.57 17.24 4.56
CA SER A 27 -17.81 15.80 4.43
C SER A 27 -17.16 14.97 5.55
N SER A 28 -17.71 13.78 5.79
CA SER A 28 -17.15 12.81 6.76
C SER A 28 -15.66 12.56 6.55
N MET A 29 -15.24 12.39 5.29
CA MET A 29 -13.84 12.23 4.91
C MET A 29 -13.00 13.46 5.24
N PHE A 30 -13.46 14.67 4.87
CA PHE A 30 -12.71 15.90 5.13
C PHE A 30 -12.53 16.14 6.64
N ARG A 31 -13.61 15.98 7.42
CA ARG A 31 -13.59 16.16 8.86
C ARG A 31 -12.69 15.14 9.56
N ALA A 32 -12.68 13.90 9.11
CA ALA A 32 -11.76 12.88 9.63
C ALA A 32 -10.29 13.28 9.40
N VAL A 33 -9.93 13.67 8.17
CA VAL A 33 -8.57 14.13 7.84
C VAL A 33 -8.18 15.36 8.66
N GLN A 34 -9.10 16.32 8.78
CA GLN A 34 -8.92 17.53 9.57
C GLN A 34 -8.68 17.22 11.06
N SER A 35 -9.34 16.20 11.62
CA SER A 35 -9.13 15.76 13.01
C SER A 35 -7.68 15.34 13.28
N VAL A 36 -7.05 14.61 12.34
CA VAL A 36 -5.64 14.23 12.48
C VAL A 36 -4.71 15.42 12.25
N LYS A 37 -5.02 16.28 11.28
CA LYS A 37 -4.26 17.53 11.07
C LYS A 37 -4.24 18.40 12.33
N ASP A 38 -5.37 18.50 13.04
CA ASP A 38 -5.52 19.31 14.24
C ASP A 38 -4.98 18.62 15.52
N GLY A 39 -4.37 17.44 15.40
CA GLY A 39 -3.83 16.70 16.54
C GLY A 39 -4.90 16.09 17.46
N LYS A 40 -6.17 16.06 17.06
CA LYS A 40 -7.27 15.44 17.82
C LYS A 40 -7.31 13.92 17.65
N SER A 41 -6.59 13.38 16.67
CA SER A 41 -6.52 11.96 16.37
C SER A 41 -5.13 11.61 15.81
N HIS A 42 -4.65 10.40 16.04
CA HIS A 42 -3.31 9.98 15.58
C HIS A 42 -3.30 9.49 14.13
N ALA A 43 -4.41 8.92 13.66
CA ALA A 43 -4.55 8.36 12.32
C ALA A 43 -6.00 8.42 11.82
N ILE A 44 -6.17 8.31 10.51
CA ILE A 44 -7.48 8.06 9.87
C ILE A 44 -7.51 6.75 9.11
N VAL A 45 -8.70 6.14 9.07
CA VAL A 45 -9.03 5.02 8.19
C VAL A 45 -10.26 5.41 7.37
N SER A 46 -10.21 5.24 6.05
CA SER A 46 -11.36 5.49 5.18
C SER A 46 -11.49 4.43 4.09
N SER A 47 -12.72 3.97 3.85
CA SER A 47 -13.05 3.10 2.72
C SER A 47 -13.61 3.86 1.51
N GLY A 48 -13.77 5.19 1.58
CA GLY A 48 -14.32 6.02 0.51
C GLY A 48 -13.40 6.20 -0.70
N ASN A 49 -13.75 7.12 -1.61
CA ASN A 49 -13.00 7.39 -2.84
C ASN A 49 -11.49 7.65 -2.57
N THR A 50 -10.60 6.84 -3.18
CA THR A 50 -9.14 6.91 -2.98
C THR A 50 -8.56 8.26 -3.42
N GLY A 51 -8.96 8.77 -4.58
CA GLY A 51 -8.45 10.02 -5.12
C GLY A 51 -8.87 11.23 -4.29
N ALA A 52 -10.13 11.27 -3.85
CA ALA A 52 -10.64 12.29 -2.93
C ALA A 52 -9.87 12.27 -1.61
N LEU A 53 -9.66 11.07 -1.03
CA LEU A 53 -8.87 10.91 0.19
C LEU A 53 -7.44 11.41 -0.01
N MET A 54 -6.80 11.06 -1.13
CA MET A 54 -5.43 11.45 -1.43
C MET A 54 -5.29 12.98 -1.55
N VAL A 55 -6.18 13.62 -2.32
CA VAL A 55 -6.14 15.08 -2.52
C VAL A 55 -6.42 15.82 -1.23
N ILE A 56 -7.47 15.45 -0.50
CA ILE A 56 -7.82 16.10 0.78
C ILE A 56 -6.68 15.94 1.78
N SER A 57 -6.14 14.73 1.93
CA SER A 57 -5.05 14.46 2.87
C SER A 57 -3.77 15.20 2.50
N THR A 58 -3.40 15.21 1.23
CA THR A 58 -2.21 15.93 0.75
C THR A 58 -2.31 17.42 1.01
N VAL A 59 -3.48 18.03 0.76
CA VAL A 59 -3.68 19.47 0.96
C VAL A 59 -3.71 19.83 2.45
N LEU A 60 -4.40 19.04 3.27
CA LEU A 60 -4.56 19.33 4.69
C LEU A 60 -3.28 19.05 5.50
N MET A 61 -2.62 17.91 5.24
CA MET A 61 -1.47 17.47 6.04
C MET A 61 -0.13 17.90 5.44
N LYS A 62 -0.06 18.15 4.12
CA LYS A 62 1.18 18.35 3.36
C LYS A 62 2.11 17.13 3.43
N THR A 63 3.13 17.11 2.58
CA THR A 63 4.17 16.09 2.65
C THR A 63 5.16 16.37 3.79
N ILE A 64 5.81 15.31 4.27
CA ILE A 64 6.97 15.41 5.16
C ILE A 64 8.06 16.21 4.44
N LYS A 65 8.74 17.11 5.16
CA LYS A 65 9.83 17.92 4.60
C LYS A 65 10.90 17.01 3.98
N GLY A 66 11.18 17.22 2.70
CA GLY A 66 12.11 16.40 1.92
C GLY A 66 11.42 15.38 1.01
N ILE A 67 10.17 15.02 1.26
CA ILE A 67 9.36 14.16 0.38
C ILE A 67 8.63 15.03 -0.64
N SER A 68 8.79 14.67 -1.92
CA SER A 68 8.20 15.37 -3.06
C SER A 68 6.72 15.07 -3.22
N ARG A 69 6.34 13.79 -3.16
CA ARG A 69 4.95 13.33 -3.34
C ARG A 69 4.66 12.16 -2.42
N PRO A 70 3.42 12.02 -1.92
CA PRO A 70 3.03 10.83 -1.20
C PRO A 70 2.87 9.63 -2.15
N ALA A 71 2.97 8.42 -1.61
CA ALA A 71 2.78 7.16 -2.35
C ALA A 71 1.74 6.28 -1.66
N ILE A 72 0.99 5.48 -2.43
CA ILE A 72 0.15 4.42 -1.86
C ILE A 72 1.04 3.19 -1.67
N ALA A 73 1.16 2.74 -0.42
CA ALA A 73 1.89 1.53 -0.09
C ALA A 73 0.98 0.49 0.55
N SER A 74 1.18 -0.78 0.20
CA SER A 74 0.48 -1.89 0.83
C SER A 74 1.41 -3.08 1.03
N MET A 75 1.01 -4.00 1.90
CA MET A 75 1.65 -5.30 2.03
C MET A 75 1.11 -6.25 0.96
N PHE A 76 2.02 -7.00 0.34
CA PHE A 76 1.71 -8.04 -0.63
C PHE A 76 2.16 -9.41 -0.09
N PRO A 77 1.31 -10.45 -0.15
CA PRO A 77 1.68 -11.80 0.29
C PRO A 77 2.76 -12.42 -0.59
N THR A 78 3.71 -13.14 0.01
CA THR A 78 4.75 -13.87 -0.73
C THR A 78 4.88 -15.30 -0.23
N MET A 79 5.58 -16.15 -0.99
CA MET A 79 5.88 -17.53 -0.59
C MET A 79 6.74 -17.60 0.68
N LYS A 80 7.50 -16.54 1.00
CA LYS A 80 8.34 -16.46 2.20
C LYS A 80 7.61 -15.81 3.38
N SER A 81 6.92 -14.70 3.13
CA SER A 81 6.16 -13.93 4.13
C SER A 81 5.33 -12.84 3.44
N LYS A 82 5.78 -11.59 3.51
CA LYS A 82 5.14 -10.40 2.93
C LYS A 82 6.23 -9.48 2.38
N THR A 83 5.87 -8.67 1.39
CA THR A 83 6.71 -7.59 0.88
C THR A 83 5.91 -6.29 0.86
N VAL A 84 6.56 -5.15 0.96
CA VAL A 84 5.91 -3.85 0.79
C VAL A 84 5.97 -3.47 -0.68
N MET A 85 4.85 -3.07 -1.28
CA MET A 85 4.83 -2.51 -2.64
C MET A 85 4.39 -1.06 -2.61
N LEU A 86 5.12 -0.20 -3.35
CA LEU A 86 4.78 1.21 -3.57
C LEU A 86 5.47 1.74 -4.84
N ASP A 87 4.93 2.68 -5.58
CA ASP A 87 3.60 3.27 -5.47
C ASP A 87 2.52 2.39 -6.14
N LEU A 88 1.30 2.42 -5.61
CA LEU A 88 0.15 1.61 -6.06
C LEU A 88 -0.96 2.46 -6.69
N GLY A 89 -0.62 3.68 -7.13
CA GLY A 89 -1.53 4.52 -7.94
C GLY A 89 -1.70 5.95 -7.46
N ALA A 90 -0.85 6.47 -6.56
CA ALA A 90 -0.86 7.90 -6.25
C ALA A 90 -0.31 8.75 -7.42
N ASN A 91 0.73 8.25 -8.08
CA ASN A 91 1.50 8.98 -9.08
C ASN A 91 1.61 8.15 -10.36
N ILE A 92 0.83 8.51 -11.38
CA ILE A 92 0.84 7.81 -12.68
C ILE A 92 2.25 7.84 -13.31
N GLU A 93 2.88 9.01 -13.26
CA GLU A 93 4.26 9.20 -13.72
C GLU A 93 5.11 9.69 -12.55
N CYS A 94 6.34 9.18 -12.50
CA CYS A 94 7.30 9.48 -11.44
C CYS A 94 8.61 9.96 -12.05
N ASP A 95 9.16 11.03 -11.49
CA ASP A 95 10.53 11.45 -11.76
C ASP A 95 11.55 10.65 -10.91
N LEU A 96 12.84 10.89 -11.14
CA LEU A 96 13.92 10.26 -10.39
C LEU A 96 13.78 10.48 -8.89
N LYS A 97 13.43 11.70 -8.46
CA LYS A 97 13.31 12.03 -7.04
C LYS A 97 12.16 11.25 -6.41
N ASN A 98 11.03 11.07 -7.10
CA ASN A 98 9.90 10.29 -6.60
C ASN A 98 10.32 8.84 -6.31
N ILE A 99 11.01 8.19 -7.25
CA ILE A 99 11.48 6.80 -7.06
C ILE A 99 12.45 6.68 -5.88
N LEU A 100 13.36 7.64 -5.72
CA LEU A 100 14.28 7.66 -4.57
C LEU A 100 13.51 7.88 -3.26
N ASP A 101 12.59 8.85 -3.21
CA ASP A 101 11.74 9.10 -2.03
C ASP A 101 10.96 7.82 -1.66
N PHE A 102 10.43 7.09 -2.63
CA PHE A 102 9.69 5.84 -2.41
C PHE A 102 10.56 4.72 -1.86
N ALA A 103 11.81 4.60 -2.29
CA ALA A 103 12.75 3.66 -1.68
C ALA A 103 12.96 3.94 -0.19
N ILE A 104 13.08 5.21 0.21
CA ILE A 104 13.21 5.62 1.61
C ILE A 104 11.93 5.30 2.38
N LEU A 105 10.78 5.73 1.86
CA LEU A 105 9.48 5.53 2.50
C LEU A 105 9.18 4.04 2.68
N GLY A 106 9.39 3.23 1.64
CA GLY A 106 9.19 1.79 1.67
C GLY A 106 10.13 1.08 2.64
N LYS A 107 11.41 1.49 2.71
CA LYS A 107 12.38 0.99 3.70
C LYS A 107 11.87 1.21 5.12
N THR A 108 11.49 2.45 5.47
CA THR A 108 11.01 2.77 6.83
C THR A 108 9.70 2.03 7.14
N PHE A 109 8.80 1.91 6.17
CA PHE A 109 7.53 1.19 6.31
C PHE A 109 7.75 -0.31 6.56
N SER A 110 8.58 -0.95 5.73
CA SER A 110 8.94 -2.37 5.90
C SER A 110 9.63 -2.61 7.24
N LYS A 111 10.57 -1.75 7.64
CA LYS A 111 11.21 -1.86 8.96
C LYS A 111 10.22 -1.74 10.12
N THR A 112 9.24 -0.84 10.00
CA THR A 112 8.28 -0.56 11.08
C THR A 112 7.21 -1.62 11.22
N LEU A 113 6.64 -2.11 10.11
CA LEU A 113 5.54 -3.09 10.16
C LEU A 113 6.00 -4.54 10.07
N LEU A 114 7.12 -4.82 9.39
CA LEU A 114 7.63 -6.18 9.23
C LEU A 114 8.80 -6.51 10.18
N ASN A 115 9.24 -5.54 10.99
CA ASN A 115 10.41 -5.67 11.89
C ASN A 115 11.69 -6.10 11.16
N ILE A 116 11.86 -5.69 9.90
CA ILE A 116 13.03 -6.02 9.08
C ILE A 116 14.07 -4.91 9.24
N ASN A 117 15.19 -5.18 9.91
CA ASN A 117 16.20 -4.17 10.23
C ASN A 117 16.89 -3.54 9.00
N LYS A 118 17.17 -4.35 7.97
CA LYS A 118 17.84 -3.95 6.72
C LYS A 118 17.05 -4.48 5.50
N PRO A 119 15.87 -3.91 5.21
CA PRO A 119 14.99 -4.45 4.18
C PRO A 119 15.64 -4.32 2.81
N LYS A 120 15.63 -5.42 2.05
CA LYS A 120 16.08 -5.44 0.65
C LYS A 120 15.09 -4.68 -0.22
N ILE A 121 15.59 -3.79 -1.04
CA ILE A 121 14.78 -2.95 -1.93
C ILE A 121 15.05 -3.33 -3.38
N GLY A 122 14.00 -3.67 -4.14
CA GLY A 122 14.06 -3.88 -5.58
C GLY A 122 13.28 -2.81 -6.33
N LEU A 123 13.75 -2.42 -7.52
CA LEU A 123 12.94 -1.64 -8.46
C LEU A 123 12.21 -2.60 -9.40
N LEU A 124 10.90 -2.47 -9.52
CA LEU A 124 10.12 -3.25 -10.47
C LEU A 124 10.50 -2.84 -11.89
N ASN A 125 10.81 -3.81 -12.74
CA ASN A 125 11.27 -3.57 -14.09
C ASN A 125 10.79 -4.68 -15.04
N VAL A 126 10.97 -4.44 -16.35
CA VAL A 126 10.63 -5.38 -17.43
C VAL A 126 11.67 -6.51 -17.61
N GLY A 127 12.72 -6.50 -16.80
CA GLY A 127 13.74 -7.54 -16.77
C GLY A 127 14.78 -7.24 -15.69
N SER A 128 15.54 -8.28 -15.33
CA SER A 128 16.57 -8.21 -14.29
C SER A 128 17.90 -7.59 -14.76
N GLU A 129 18.09 -7.40 -16.07
CA GLU A 129 19.33 -6.87 -16.64
C GLU A 129 19.46 -5.34 -16.48
N VAL A 130 20.69 -4.86 -16.24
CA VAL A 130 21.01 -3.45 -15.92
C VAL A 130 20.56 -2.45 -17.00
N LEU A 131 20.49 -2.87 -18.27
CA LEU A 131 20.13 -2.02 -19.41
C LEU A 131 18.63 -1.98 -19.72
N LYS A 132 17.81 -2.80 -19.05
CA LYS A 132 16.37 -2.83 -19.29
C LYS A 132 15.62 -1.79 -18.47
N GLY A 133 14.43 -1.42 -18.95
CA GLY A 133 13.57 -0.43 -18.31
C GLY A 133 13.81 0.98 -18.83
N ASN A 134 12.98 1.90 -18.35
CA ASN A 134 13.07 3.30 -18.74
C ASN A 134 14.29 3.99 -18.11
N GLN A 135 14.67 5.14 -18.67
CA GLN A 135 15.85 5.90 -18.21
C GLN A 135 15.76 6.31 -16.73
N ILE A 136 14.56 6.62 -16.24
CA ILE A 136 14.34 7.05 -14.84
C ILE A 136 14.66 5.90 -13.87
N VAL A 137 14.18 4.69 -14.16
CA VAL A 137 14.44 3.48 -13.36
C VAL A 137 15.92 3.12 -13.38
N GLN A 138 16.59 3.24 -14.53
CA GLN A 138 18.04 3.01 -14.62
C GLN A 138 18.85 4.03 -13.81
N LEU A 139 18.49 5.31 -13.87
CA LEU A 139 19.14 6.37 -13.08
C LEU A 139 18.89 6.17 -11.59
N ALA A 140 17.68 5.78 -11.20
CA ALA A 140 17.34 5.47 -9.82
C ALA A 140 18.16 4.30 -9.29
N ALA A 141 18.28 3.21 -10.07
CA ALA A 141 19.12 2.07 -9.70
C ALA A 141 20.57 2.48 -9.45
N LYS A 142 21.17 3.27 -10.35
CA LYS A 142 22.55 3.78 -10.18
C LYS A 142 22.70 4.58 -8.87
N LYS A 143 21.74 5.45 -8.56
CA LYS A 143 21.76 6.25 -7.32
C LYS A 143 21.59 5.36 -6.08
N LEU A 144 20.63 4.44 -6.08
CA LEU A 144 20.37 3.53 -4.96
C LEU A 144 21.55 2.59 -4.69
N GLN A 145 22.26 2.15 -5.73
CA GLN A 145 23.47 1.33 -5.62
C GLN A 145 24.60 2.04 -4.84
N MET A 146 24.70 3.37 -4.98
CA MET A 146 25.72 4.17 -4.30
C MET A 146 25.37 4.49 -2.85
N GLU A 147 24.10 4.31 -2.45
CA GLU A 147 23.64 4.69 -1.12
C GLU A 147 23.89 3.60 -0.07
N LYS A 148 24.92 3.80 0.76
CA LYS A 148 25.34 2.86 1.82
C LYS A 148 24.25 2.51 2.83
N ASN A 149 23.29 3.42 3.02
CA ASN A 149 22.19 3.25 3.96
C ASN A 149 20.98 2.53 3.32
N ILE A 150 21.06 2.11 2.06
CA ILE A 150 20.03 1.35 1.36
C ILE A 150 20.57 -0.04 1.01
N ASN A 151 19.83 -1.08 1.37
CA ASN A 151 20.13 -2.45 0.96
C ASN A 151 19.49 -2.70 -0.42
N PHE A 152 20.11 -2.16 -1.47
CA PHE A 152 19.57 -2.25 -2.82
C PHE A 152 19.88 -3.61 -3.44
N TYR A 153 18.83 -4.32 -3.85
CA TYR A 153 18.92 -5.63 -4.50
C TYR A 153 19.20 -5.51 -6.01
N GLY A 154 18.63 -4.50 -6.66
CA GLY A 154 18.63 -4.36 -8.12
C GLY A 154 17.22 -4.37 -8.70
N PHE A 155 17.11 -4.83 -9.94
CA PHE A 155 15.82 -4.98 -10.62
C PHE A 155 15.14 -6.29 -10.22
N ILE A 156 13.81 -6.26 -10.21
CA ILE A 156 12.95 -7.44 -10.06
C ILE A 156 11.85 -7.41 -11.11
N GLU A 157 11.37 -8.57 -11.52
CA GLU A 157 10.25 -8.70 -12.45
C GLU A 157 8.93 -8.98 -11.70
N GLY A 158 7.80 -8.86 -12.40
CA GLY A 158 6.48 -9.07 -11.78
C GLY A 158 6.29 -10.47 -11.17
N ASN A 159 6.90 -11.49 -11.77
CA ASN A 159 6.89 -12.87 -11.27
C ASN A 159 7.78 -13.07 -10.03
N ASP A 160 8.66 -12.13 -9.68
CA ASP A 160 9.52 -12.19 -8.50
C ASP A 160 8.85 -11.65 -7.24
N ILE A 161 7.81 -10.82 -7.40
CA ILE A 161 7.01 -10.28 -6.31
C ILE A 161 6.46 -11.41 -5.41
N PRO A 162 5.68 -12.40 -5.92
CA PRO A 162 5.16 -13.48 -5.08
C PRO A 162 6.25 -14.41 -4.54
N LYS A 163 7.45 -14.47 -5.16
CA LYS A 163 8.59 -15.24 -4.64
C LYS A 163 9.19 -14.62 -3.38
N GLY A 164 8.94 -13.32 -3.13
CA GLY A 164 9.53 -12.58 -2.01
C GLY A 164 11.05 -12.48 -2.14
N LEU A 165 11.54 -12.06 -3.31
CA LEU A 165 12.98 -11.81 -3.50
C LEU A 165 13.47 -10.60 -2.69
N VAL A 166 12.59 -9.60 -2.51
CA VAL A 166 12.86 -8.35 -1.80
C VAL A 166 11.76 -8.03 -0.79
N ASP A 167 12.08 -7.19 0.20
CA ASP A 167 11.18 -6.78 1.27
C ASP A 167 10.40 -5.49 0.92
N VAL A 168 10.90 -4.74 -0.07
CA VAL A 168 10.29 -3.54 -0.63
C VAL A 168 10.43 -3.57 -2.15
N VAL A 169 9.31 -3.43 -2.86
CA VAL A 169 9.21 -3.28 -4.30
C VAL A 169 8.84 -1.83 -4.62
N VAL A 170 9.73 -1.11 -5.27
CA VAL A 170 9.52 0.29 -5.68
C VAL A 170 9.16 0.38 -7.16
N THR A 171 8.14 1.16 -7.48
CA THR A 171 7.65 1.37 -8.84
C THR A 171 6.87 2.69 -8.94
N ASP A 172 6.56 3.13 -10.16
CA ASP A 172 5.59 4.18 -10.39
C ASP A 172 4.16 3.67 -10.15
N GLY A 173 3.23 4.58 -9.90
CA GLY A 173 1.86 4.23 -9.54
C GLY A 173 1.07 3.59 -10.68
N PHE A 174 1.41 3.84 -11.95
CA PHE A 174 0.75 3.18 -13.07
C PHE A 174 1.11 1.70 -13.12
N THR A 175 2.41 1.40 -13.16
CA THR A 175 2.95 0.04 -13.18
C THR A 175 2.56 -0.74 -11.92
N GLY A 176 2.70 -0.13 -10.75
CA GLY A 176 2.36 -0.79 -9.48
C GLY A 176 0.89 -1.10 -9.32
N ASN A 177 -0.01 -0.21 -9.77
CA ASN A 177 -1.45 -0.47 -9.72
C ASN A 177 -1.86 -1.60 -10.70
N ILE A 178 -1.28 -1.64 -11.91
CA ILE A 178 -1.50 -2.75 -12.85
C ILE A 178 -1.03 -4.07 -12.25
N ALA A 179 0.18 -4.10 -11.66
CA ALA A 179 0.72 -5.30 -11.04
C ALA A 179 -0.17 -5.80 -9.89
N LEU A 180 -0.60 -4.90 -9.02
CA LEU A 180 -1.51 -5.22 -7.91
C LEU A 180 -2.84 -5.78 -8.41
N LYS A 181 -3.50 -5.10 -9.34
CA LYS A 181 -4.82 -5.50 -9.86
C LYS A 181 -4.76 -6.81 -10.64
N THR A 182 -3.67 -7.05 -11.36
CA THR A 182 -3.44 -8.32 -12.05
C THR A 182 -3.28 -9.48 -11.07
N ALA A 183 -2.51 -9.27 -9.99
CA ALA A 183 -2.33 -10.26 -8.93
C ALA A 183 -3.64 -10.56 -8.20
N GLU A 184 -4.42 -9.54 -7.83
CA GLU A 184 -5.75 -9.70 -7.21
C GLU A 184 -6.69 -10.49 -8.14
N GLY A 185 -6.80 -10.09 -9.42
CA GLY A 185 -7.66 -10.76 -10.39
C GLY A 185 -7.27 -12.22 -10.66
N THR A 186 -5.97 -12.51 -10.67
CA THR A 186 -5.47 -13.89 -10.84
C THR A 186 -5.78 -14.74 -9.62
N ALA A 187 -5.64 -14.21 -8.40
CA ALA A 187 -6.02 -14.91 -7.17
C ALA A 187 -7.52 -15.22 -7.12
N ASP A 188 -8.36 -14.27 -7.54
CA ASP A 188 -9.81 -14.46 -7.63
C ASP A 188 -10.20 -15.49 -8.69
N LEU A 189 -9.51 -15.51 -9.84
CA LEU A 189 -9.71 -16.50 -10.90
C LEU A 189 -9.42 -17.92 -10.40
N TYR A 190 -8.24 -18.15 -9.82
CA TYR A 190 -7.88 -19.47 -9.27
C TYR A 190 -8.81 -19.90 -8.14
N THR A 191 -9.20 -18.97 -7.25
CA THR A 191 -10.15 -19.26 -6.17
C THR A 191 -11.51 -19.67 -6.73
N SER A 192 -11.95 -19.04 -7.81
CA SER A 192 -13.22 -19.35 -8.48
C SER A 192 -13.17 -20.71 -9.17
N TYR A 193 -12.11 -21.00 -9.92
CA TYR A 193 -11.89 -22.32 -10.56
C TYR A 193 -11.86 -23.46 -9.54
N LEU A 194 -11.14 -23.29 -8.43
CA LEU A 194 -11.12 -24.29 -7.35
C LEU A 194 -12.52 -24.52 -6.78
N LYS A 195 -13.28 -23.46 -6.51
CA LYS A 195 -14.65 -23.58 -5.98
C LYS A 195 -15.62 -24.22 -6.98
N SER A 196 -15.46 -23.99 -8.28
CA SER A 196 -16.32 -24.61 -9.29
C SER A 196 -16.04 -26.11 -9.45
N SER A 197 -14.77 -26.53 -9.45
CA SER A 197 -14.42 -27.96 -9.61
C SER A 197 -15.00 -28.88 -8.52
N PHE A 198 -15.29 -28.33 -7.35
CA PHE A 198 -15.93 -29.07 -6.25
C PHE A 198 -17.45 -29.22 -6.40
N LYS A 199 -18.10 -28.54 -7.36
CA LYS A 199 -19.55 -28.56 -7.57
C LYS A 199 -20.02 -29.59 -8.60
N ASP A 200 -19.09 -30.19 -9.35
CA ASP A 200 -19.39 -30.95 -10.56
C ASP A 200 -20.11 -32.29 -10.30
N ASN A 201 -19.85 -32.98 -9.19
CA ASN A 201 -20.55 -34.22 -8.83
C ASN A 201 -20.56 -34.48 -7.30
N LEU A 202 -21.34 -35.48 -6.87
CA LEU A 202 -21.50 -35.85 -5.45
C LEU A 202 -20.17 -36.24 -4.78
N TYR A 203 -19.27 -36.90 -5.53
CA TYR A 203 -17.94 -37.25 -5.04
C TYR A 203 -17.08 -36.00 -4.78
N SER A 204 -17.09 -35.05 -5.70
CA SER A 204 -16.42 -33.75 -5.54
C SER A 204 -16.94 -32.98 -4.32
N LYS A 205 -18.25 -33.02 -4.06
CA LYS A 205 -18.83 -32.41 -2.85
C LYS A 205 -18.34 -33.07 -1.56
N PHE A 206 -18.19 -34.40 -1.55
CA PHE A 206 -17.65 -35.11 -0.39
C PHE A 206 -16.16 -34.80 -0.19
N ALA A 207 -15.37 -34.81 -1.27
CA ALA A 207 -13.96 -34.41 -1.25
C ALA A 207 -13.78 -32.95 -0.78
N PHE A 208 -14.71 -32.06 -1.14
CA PHE A 208 -14.72 -30.67 -0.66
C PHE A 208 -14.87 -30.57 0.85
N ILE A 209 -15.79 -31.34 1.44
CA ILE A 209 -16.03 -31.31 2.89
C ILE A 209 -14.76 -31.77 3.63
N ILE A 210 -14.12 -32.84 3.18
CA ILE A 210 -12.88 -33.35 3.77
C ILE A 210 -11.74 -32.34 3.61
N SER A 211 -11.60 -31.73 2.43
CA SER A 211 -10.53 -30.76 2.14
C SER A 211 -10.79 -29.36 2.70
N LEU A 212 -11.98 -29.09 3.23
CA LEU A 212 -12.41 -27.76 3.68
C LEU A 212 -11.45 -27.08 4.66
N PRO A 213 -10.84 -27.77 5.66
CA PRO A 213 -9.87 -27.12 6.55
C PRO A 213 -8.63 -26.61 5.80
N VAL A 214 -8.12 -27.40 4.86
CA VAL A 214 -6.95 -27.05 4.04
C VAL A 214 -7.29 -25.92 3.07
N LEU A 215 -8.44 -26.00 2.41
CA LEU A 215 -8.94 -24.96 1.50
C LEU A 215 -9.17 -23.64 2.23
N LYS A 216 -9.77 -23.67 3.43
CA LYS A 216 -9.92 -22.46 4.26
C LYS A 216 -8.56 -21.87 4.63
N SER A 217 -7.57 -22.68 4.99
CA SER A 217 -6.21 -22.21 5.25
C SER A 217 -5.57 -21.55 4.03
N LEU A 218 -5.75 -22.15 2.84
CA LEU A 218 -5.25 -21.61 1.58
C LEU A 218 -5.94 -20.29 1.20
N TRP A 219 -7.28 -20.26 1.19
CA TRP A 219 -8.05 -19.04 0.91
C TRP A 219 -7.72 -17.93 1.91
N ASN A 220 -7.48 -18.29 3.17
CA ASN A 220 -7.01 -17.37 4.18
C ASN A 220 -5.62 -16.79 3.92
N ARG A 221 -4.76 -17.40 3.09
CA ARG A 221 -3.45 -16.84 2.72
C ARG A 221 -3.54 -15.90 1.51
N VAL A 222 -4.49 -16.17 0.60
CA VAL A 222 -4.67 -15.38 -0.63
C VAL A 222 -5.74 -14.29 -0.49
N ASN A 223 -6.48 -14.24 0.64
CA ASN A 223 -7.55 -13.26 0.85
C ASN A 223 -6.99 -11.83 0.89
N PRO A 224 -7.34 -10.95 -0.07
CA PRO A 224 -6.89 -9.56 -0.10
C PRO A 224 -7.30 -8.77 1.15
N GLY A 225 -8.42 -9.13 1.79
CA GLY A 225 -8.92 -8.49 3.01
C GLY A 225 -7.95 -8.57 4.20
N LYS A 226 -7.04 -9.56 4.24
CA LYS A 226 -5.98 -9.63 5.27
C LYS A 226 -4.86 -8.63 5.08
N TYR A 227 -4.71 -8.12 3.86
CA TYR A 227 -3.69 -7.15 3.48
C TYR A 227 -4.32 -5.79 3.20
N ASN A 228 -5.52 -5.58 3.70
CA ASN A 228 -6.21 -4.31 3.62
C ASN A 228 -5.55 -3.28 4.55
N GLY A 229 -5.68 -2.00 4.19
CA GLY A 229 -5.04 -0.88 4.88
C GLY A 229 -3.84 -0.34 4.13
N ALA A 230 -4.03 0.08 2.89
CA ALA A 230 -2.99 0.76 2.13
C ALA A 230 -2.69 2.13 2.74
N MET A 231 -1.44 2.42 3.07
CA MET A 231 -1.03 3.67 3.67
C MET A 231 -0.66 4.71 2.60
N PHE A 232 -1.02 5.97 2.82
CA PHE A 232 -0.49 7.10 2.05
C PHE A 232 0.81 7.58 2.70
N LEU A 233 1.93 7.01 2.26
CA LEU A 233 3.25 7.31 2.79
C LEU A 233 3.72 8.69 2.37
N GLY A 234 4.46 9.37 3.27
CA GLY A 234 5.08 10.66 2.98
C GLY A 234 4.23 11.87 3.36
N LEU A 235 3.05 11.70 3.97
CA LEU A 235 2.24 12.77 4.56
C LEU A 235 2.64 13.01 6.03
N ASN A 236 2.43 14.24 6.55
CA ASN A 236 2.72 14.54 7.97
C ASN A 236 1.78 13.84 8.96
N GLY A 237 0.67 13.25 8.50
CA GLY A 237 -0.24 12.43 9.31
C GLY A 237 -0.38 11.00 8.77
N ILE A 238 -0.93 10.11 9.59
CA ILE A 238 -1.17 8.71 9.21
C ILE A 238 -2.53 8.59 8.53
N VAL A 239 -2.52 8.20 7.25
CA VAL A 239 -3.72 8.03 6.43
C VAL A 239 -3.74 6.62 5.86
N VAL A 240 -4.75 5.85 6.24
CA VAL A 240 -4.94 4.46 5.79
C VAL A 240 -6.21 4.36 4.94
N LYS A 241 -6.04 3.90 3.71
CA LYS A 241 -7.11 3.57 2.78
C LYS A 241 -7.49 2.10 2.94
N SER A 242 -8.71 1.86 3.37
CA SER A 242 -9.35 0.54 3.34
C SER A 242 -9.99 0.29 1.97
N HIS A 243 -10.01 -0.93 1.47
CA HIS A 243 -10.67 -1.27 0.22
C HIS A 243 -12.18 -0.94 0.28
N GLY A 244 -12.75 -0.37 -0.79
CA GLY A 244 -14.16 0.08 -0.79
C GLY A 244 -15.18 -1.05 -0.66
N ARG A 245 -14.79 -2.29 -1.02
CA ARG A 245 -15.59 -3.51 -0.87
C ARG A 245 -15.19 -4.35 0.36
N SER A 246 -14.45 -3.77 1.30
CA SER A 246 -13.99 -4.50 2.49
C SER A 246 -15.16 -4.91 3.36
N ASP A 247 -15.13 -6.14 3.84
CA ASP A 247 -15.98 -6.58 4.96
C ASP A 247 -15.45 -6.04 6.30
N ALA A 248 -16.17 -6.34 7.38
CA ALA A 248 -15.81 -5.92 8.73
C ALA A 248 -14.41 -6.39 9.16
N TYR A 249 -14.03 -7.61 8.76
CA TYR A 249 -12.71 -8.17 9.08
C TYR A 249 -11.59 -7.41 8.35
N GLY A 250 -11.74 -7.14 7.06
CA GLY A 250 -10.79 -6.35 6.30
C GLY A 250 -10.70 -4.90 6.79
N PHE A 251 -11.82 -4.31 7.24
CA PHE A 251 -11.80 -2.96 7.80
C PHE A 251 -11.10 -2.93 9.16
N ALA A 252 -11.30 -3.95 9.99
CA ALA A 252 -10.57 -4.13 11.25
C ALA A 252 -9.05 -4.27 11.01
N ASN A 253 -8.62 -4.98 9.96
CA ASN A 253 -7.19 -5.04 9.59
C ASN A 253 -6.65 -3.65 9.22
N ALA A 254 -7.40 -2.84 8.48
CA ALA A 254 -6.99 -1.47 8.16
C ALA A 254 -6.87 -0.58 9.42
N ILE A 255 -7.75 -0.78 10.42
CA ILE A 255 -7.61 -0.14 11.74
C ILE A 255 -6.36 -0.63 12.46
N SER A 256 -6.06 -1.93 12.44
CA SER A 256 -4.84 -2.48 13.03
C SER A 256 -3.58 -1.85 12.43
N VAL A 257 -3.53 -1.71 11.09
CA VAL A 257 -2.42 -1.03 10.41
C VAL A 257 -2.27 0.41 10.90
N ALA A 258 -3.38 1.17 10.98
CA ALA A 258 -3.35 2.54 11.47
C ALA A 258 -2.87 2.64 12.93
N TYR A 259 -3.30 1.70 13.77
CA TYR A 259 -2.88 1.60 15.17
C TYR A 259 -1.37 1.31 15.27
N ASP A 260 -0.88 0.28 14.57
CA ASP A 260 0.51 -0.14 14.60
C ASP A 260 1.45 1.00 14.16
N LEU A 261 1.07 1.74 13.12
CA LEU A 261 1.81 2.90 12.65
C LEU A 261 1.84 4.05 13.68
N SER A 262 0.72 4.25 14.38
CA SER A 262 0.57 5.31 15.38
C SER A 262 1.46 5.04 16.60
N ILE A 263 1.38 3.83 17.18
CA ILE A 263 2.16 3.49 18.39
C ILE A 263 3.66 3.40 18.12
N ASN A 264 4.06 3.21 16.85
CA ASN A 264 5.46 3.11 16.45
C ASN A 264 6.09 4.43 16.03
N ASN A 265 5.40 5.57 16.19
CA ASN A 265 5.85 6.90 15.78
C ASN A 265 6.39 6.92 14.35
N PHE A 266 5.64 6.32 13.43
CA PHE A 266 6.11 6.03 12.07
C PHE A 266 6.65 7.27 11.32
N ASN A 267 5.93 8.40 11.40
CA ASN A 267 6.34 9.63 10.70
C ASN A 267 7.66 10.21 11.26
N GLU A 268 7.92 10.08 12.56
CA GLU A 268 9.19 10.51 13.17
C GLU A 268 10.36 9.66 12.67
N LYS A 269 10.14 8.34 12.51
CA LYS A 269 11.13 7.42 11.93
C LYS A 269 11.46 7.80 10.48
N ILE A 270 10.45 8.16 9.67
CA ILE A 270 10.69 8.66 8.30
C ILE A 270 11.57 9.91 8.33
N ILE A 271 11.21 10.90 9.16
CA ILE A 271 11.96 12.17 9.27
C ILE A 271 13.43 11.90 9.65
N SER A 272 13.67 10.96 10.58
CA SER A 272 15.01 10.54 10.96
C SER A 272 15.77 9.89 9.78
N ASP A 273 15.11 8.99 9.04
CA ASP A 273 15.75 8.28 7.92
C ASP A 273 16.10 9.23 6.78
N ILE A 274 15.22 10.18 6.43
CA ILE A 274 15.49 11.21 5.40
C ILE A 274 16.75 12.01 5.75
N LYS A 275 16.96 12.38 7.02
CA LYS A 275 18.15 13.15 7.45
C LYS A 275 19.47 12.39 7.29
N LYS A 276 19.44 11.06 7.18
CA LYS A 276 20.61 10.16 7.10
C LYS A 276 20.94 9.73 5.66
N LEU A 277 20.09 10.03 4.69
CA LEU A 277 20.18 9.55 3.32
C LEU A 277 20.49 10.70 2.36
N PHE A 278 21.28 10.44 1.33
CA PHE A 278 21.66 11.41 0.28
C PHE A 278 22.39 12.67 0.81
N LYS A 279 23.24 12.52 1.83
CA LYS A 279 24.22 13.53 2.26
C LYS A 279 25.56 13.31 1.61
#